data_AF-A0A7R9Y9C8-F1
#
_entry.id   AF-A0A7R9Y9C8-F1
#
_cell.length_a   1.000
_cell.length_b   1.000
_cell.length_c   1.000
_cell.angle_alpha   90.00
_cell.angle_beta   90.00
_cell.angle_gamma   90.00
#
_symmetry.space_group_name_H-M   'P 1'
#
loop_
_entity.id
_entity.type
_entity.pdbx_description
1 polymer ?
#
loop_
_entity_poly.entity_id
_entity_poly.type
_entity_poly.pdbx_seq_one_letter_code
_entity_poly.pdbx_strand_id
1 'polypeptide(L)'
;MEAQSYMMTLAKDNERLHVLLRKYMEKDDQLHSMSQMSNASGDVAATLGLGHDMDPGTSQMSQLTELSEPGEEAQLSSVYEFIDSVKALKKGSPSKSKAQIPPPAPLRPERIPTGIGVMIVDPESHPGCVLVGRRRGSHGAGKYALPGGHLEKHESWRTCATRELKEETDLEIPEDSMSFVWVDNSDMPEEAKHYTTIFLLAPLPEGSSPPQNMEPNKCDGWEWISWIDLQKRAAAEPTSLFIPLLNCLTKGCDPFNVPGGKFSSDAL
;
A
#
# COMPACT_ATOMS: atom_id res chain seq x y z
N MET A 1 -32.63 9.15 -20.00
CA MET A 1 -32.82 10.48 -19.40
C MET A 1 -32.59 10.47 -17.89
N GLU A 2 -33.10 9.50 -17.12
CA GLU A 2 -32.90 9.45 -15.66
C GLU A 2 -31.43 9.23 -15.22
N ALA A 3 -30.68 8.34 -15.89
CA ALA A 3 -29.27 8.10 -15.57
C ALA A 3 -28.37 9.35 -15.77
N GLN A 4 -28.66 10.17 -16.80
CA GLN A 4 -27.92 11.42 -17.04
C GLN A 4 -28.25 12.48 -15.99
N SER A 5 -29.51 12.57 -15.55
CA SER A 5 -29.93 13.46 -14.47
C SER A 5 -29.31 13.05 -13.12
N TYR A 6 -29.18 11.75 -12.87
CA TYR A 6 -28.53 11.21 -11.67
C TYR A 6 -27.04 11.53 -11.66
N MET A 7 -26.33 11.27 -12.77
CA MET A 7 -24.91 11.60 -12.91
C MET A 7 -24.62 13.10 -12.79
N MET A 8 -25.49 13.95 -13.34
CA MET A 8 -25.34 15.41 -13.22
C MET A 8 -25.60 15.91 -11.79
N THR A 9 -26.45 15.21 -11.03
CA THR A 9 -26.68 15.51 -9.61
C THR A 9 -25.50 15.07 -8.76
N LEU A 10 -24.98 13.85 -9.01
CA LEU A 10 -23.79 13.33 -8.35
C LEU A 10 -22.56 14.23 -8.57
N ALA A 11 -22.36 14.69 -9.82
CA ALA A 11 -21.27 15.59 -10.17
C ALA A 11 -21.36 16.93 -9.42
N LYS A 12 -22.57 17.51 -9.31
CA LYS A 12 -22.79 18.75 -8.56
C LYS A 12 -22.56 18.59 -7.06
N ASP A 13 -22.90 17.43 -6.50
CA ASP A 13 -22.68 17.15 -5.09
C ASP A 13 -21.19 16.88 -4.78
N ASN A 14 -20.47 16.21 -5.69
CA ASN A 14 -19.01 16.05 -5.60
C ASN A 14 -18.28 17.41 -5.68
N GLU A 15 -18.69 18.29 -6.60
CA GLU A 15 -18.11 19.63 -6.70
C GLU A 15 -18.34 20.45 -5.42
N ARG A 16 -19.53 20.33 -4.82
CA ARG A 16 -19.83 20.95 -3.51
C ARG A 16 -18.97 20.40 -2.39
N LEU A 17 -18.71 19.09 -2.39
CA LEU A 17 -17.81 18.43 -1.43
C LEU A 17 -16.38 18.93 -1.58
N HIS A 18 -15.85 19.03 -2.80
CA HIS A 18 -14.51 19.59 -3.05
C HIS A 18 -14.38 21.05 -2.58
N VAL A 19 -15.40 21.89 -2.82
CA VAL A 19 -15.42 23.27 -2.33
C VAL A 19 -15.48 23.33 -0.80
N LEU A 20 -16.24 22.45 -0.16
CA LEU A 20 -16.31 22.36 1.29
C LEU A 20 -14.98 21.89 1.89
N LEU A 21 -14.33 20.90 1.28
CA LEU A 21 -13.02 20.40 1.72
C LEU A 21 -11.96 21.49 1.62
N ARG A 22 -11.93 22.22 0.49
CA ARG A 22 -11.02 23.36 0.30
C ARG A 22 -11.25 24.45 1.34
N LYS A 23 -12.51 24.82 1.60
CA LYS A 23 -12.85 25.80 2.64
C LYS A 23 -12.48 25.32 4.04
N TYR A 24 -12.55 24.01 4.29
CA TYR A 24 -12.15 23.43 5.57
C TYR A 24 -10.62 23.50 5.73
N MET A 25 -9.86 23.15 4.69
CA MET A 25 -8.40 23.29 4.66
C MET A 25 -7.96 24.75 4.82
N GLU A 26 -8.56 25.69 4.08
CA GLU A 26 -8.27 27.13 4.21
C GLU A 26 -8.57 27.64 5.62
N LYS A 27 -9.64 27.14 6.25
CA LYS A 27 -9.98 27.50 7.63
C LYS A 27 -9.01 26.89 8.64
N ASP A 28 -8.54 25.67 8.39
CA ASP A 28 -7.55 24.99 9.24
C ASP A 28 -6.19 25.68 9.13
N ASP A 29 -5.78 26.08 7.93
CA ASP A 29 -4.59 26.91 7.68
C ASP A 29 -4.70 28.28 8.36
N GLN A 30 -5.89 28.91 8.35
CA GLN A 30 -6.14 30.14 9.10
C GLN A 30 -6.07 29.91 10.61
N LEU A 31 -6.59 28.79 11.11
CA LEU A 31 -6.52 28.43 12.54
C LEU A 31 -5.06 28.16 12.96
N HIS A 32 -4.31 27.47 12.10
CA HIS A 32 -2.89 27.19 12.30
C HIS A 32 -2.05 28.48 12.26
N SER A 33 -2.34 29.38 11.30
CA SER A 33 -1.72 30.69 11.19
C SER A 33 -2.03 31.60 12.39
N MET A 34 -3.27 31.58 12.89
CA MET A 34 -3.66 32.30 14.11
C MET A 34 -2.97 31.73 15.36
N SER A 35 -2.77 30.40 15.41
CA SER A 35 -2.02 29.73 16.49
C SER A 35 -0.51 30.00 16.43
N GLN A 36 0.05 30.27 15.25
CA GLN A 36 1.46 30.63 15.11
C GLN A 36 1.70 32.13 15.34
N MET A 37 0.75 33.00 14.99
CA MET A 37 0.84 34.44 15.30
C MET A 37 0.74 34.75 16.80
N SER A 38 0.11 33.90 17.62
CA SER A 38 0.17 34.04 19.09
C SER A 38 1.51 33.62 19.69
N ASN A 39 2.33 32.85 18.96
CA ASN A 39 3.61 32.31 19.43
C ASN A 39 4.84 32.98 18.79
N ALA A 40 4.66 33.82 17.78
CA ALA A 40 5.74 34.50 17.08
C ALA A 40 5.60 36.03 17.18
N SER A 41 5.72 36.57 18.40
CA SER A 41 6.35 37.88 18.61
C SER A 41 7.83 37.65 18.87
N GLY A 42 8.59 37.44 17.80
CA GLY A 42 10.01 37.14 17.86
C GLY A 42 10.58 36.79 16.48
N ASP A 43 11.04 37.82 15.78
CA ASP A 43 11.98 37.82 14.66
C ASP A 43 11.56 37.37 13.24
N VAL A 44 12.35 37.90 12.29
CA VAL A 44 11.97 38.49 11.00
C VAL A 44 12.54 37.70 9.80
N ALA A 45 11.83 37.81 8.67
CA ALA A 45 12.32 37.97 7.27
C ALA A 45 12.55 36.77 6.32
N ALA A 46 12.00 36.98 5.11
CA ALA A 46 12.44 36.60 3.74
C ALA A 46 12.18 35.15 3.23
N THR A 47 11.86 34.82 1.97
CA THR A 47 11.59 35.52 0.68
C THR A 47 11.41 34.45 -0.44
N LEU A 48 10.51 34.68 -1.44
CA LEU A 48 10.37 34.06 -2.81
C LEU A 48 9.97 32.56 -2.92
N GLY A 49 9.20 32.04 -3.88
CA GLY A 49 8.58 32.55 -5.11
C GLY A 49 8.46 31.42 -6.18
N LEU A 50 7.42 31.49 -7.03
CA LEU A 50 7.21 30.84 -8.34
C LEU A 50 6.47 29.48 -8.42
N GLY A 51 5.50 29.41 -9.34
CA GLY A 51 4.64 28.25 -9.63
C GLY A 51 4.77 27.69 -11.04
N HIS A 52 3.92 26.71 -11.38
CA HIS A 52 3.63 26.32 -12.77
C HIS A 52 2.31 25.54 -12.91
N ASP A 53 1.65 25.78 -14.05
CA ASP A 53 0.37 25.24 -14.53
C ASP A 53 0.40 23.74 -14.89
N MET A 54 -0.76 23.06 -14.89
CA MET A 54 -1.04 21.84 -15.69
C MET A 54 -2.55 21.70 -15.98
N ASP A 55 -2.85 21.41 -17.25
CA ASP A 55 -4.15 21.29 -17.96
C ASP A 55 -4.85 19.93 -17.68
N PRO A 56 -6.19 19.79 -17.79
CA PRO A 56 -6.94 18.63 -17.31
C PRO A 56 -7.39 17.69 -18.44
N GLY A 57 -7.35 16.36 -18.19
CA GLY A 57 -8.16 15.45 -19.01
C GLY A 57 -7.76 13.99 -18.98
N THR A 58 -8.15 13.25 -17.95
CA THR A 58 -8.57 11.84 -18.08
C THR A 58 -9.52 11.46 -16.93
N SER A 59 -10.61 10.79 -17.30
CA SER A 59 -11.78 10.41 -16.49
C SER A 59 -11.43 9.63 -15.21
N GLN A 60 -11.69 10.22 -14.04
CA GLN A 60 -11.41 9.67 -12.70
C GLN A 60 -12.45 8.63 -12.22
N MET A 61 -13.58 8.47 -12.91
CA MET A 61 -14.70 7.67 -12.42
C MET A 61 -14.58 6.16 -12.69
N SER A 62 -13.67 5.71 -13.56
CA SER A 62 -13.44 4.28 -13.77
C SER A 62 -12.37 3.68 -12.87
N GLN A 63 -11.62 4.51 -12.12
CA GLN A 63 -10.52 4.03 -11.25
C GLN A 63 -10.94 3.87 -9.79
N LEU A 64 -12.02 4.51 -9.36
CA LEU A 64 -12.47 4.51 -7.97
C LEU A 64 -13.20 3.23 -7.55
N THR A 65 -13.74 2.45 -8.49
CA THR A 65 -14.50 1.23 -8.16
C THR A 65 -13.62 -0.03 -8.07
N GLU A 66 -12.38 0.03 -8.55
CA GLU A 66 -11.43 -1.10 -8.48
C GLU A 66 -10.46 -1.02 -7.29
N LEU A 67 -10.50 0.06 -6.48
CA LEU A 67 -9.50 0.34 -5.44
C LEU A 67 -9.99 0.29 -3.99
N SER A 68 -11.29 0.16 -3.74
CA SER A 68 -11.78 0.18 -2.35
C SER A 68 -11.58 -1.17 -1.67
N GLU A 69 -10.53 -1.26 -0.85
CA GLU A 69 -10.34 -2.38 0.07
C GLU A 69 -11.40 -2.35 1.20
N PRO A 70 -11.74 -3.51 1.81
CA PRO A 70 -12.82 -3.62 2.81
C PRO A 70 -12.68 -2.69 4.03
N GLY A 71 -11.47 -2.15 4.29
CA GLY A 71 -11.21 -1.19 5.36
C GLY A 71 -11.64 0.24 5.06
N GLU A 72 -11.64 0.66 3.79
CA GLU A 72 -12.03 2.01 3.36
C GLU A 72 -13.55 2.20 3.37
N GLU A 73 -14.33 1.15 3.07
CA GLU A 73 -15.80 1.17 3.14
C GLU A 73 -16.31 1.48 4.56
N ALA A 74 -15.63 0.98 5.59
CA ALA A 74 -15.97 1.23 6.99
C ALA A 74 -15.66 2.67 7.43
N GLN A 75 -14.69 3.33 6.80
CA GLN A 75 -14.38 4.74 7.06
C GLN A 75 -15.33 5.66 6.30
N LEU A 76 -15.62 5.35 5.03
CA LEU A 76 -16.57 6.10 4.21
C LEU A 76 -17.99 6.05 4.78
N SER A 77 -18.44 4.90 5.29
CA SER A 77 -19.76 4.78 5.94
C SER A 77 -19.91 5.74 7.12
N SER A 78 -18.88 5.90 7.95
CA SER A 78 -18.89 6.84 9.08
C SER A 78 -18.97 8.32 8.63
N VAL A 79 -18.35 8.65 7.49
CA VAL A 79 -18.41 9.99 6.88
C VAL A 79 -19.79 10.25 6.29
N TYR A 80 -20.39 9.26 5.60
CA TYR A 80 -21.74 9.36 5.06
C TYR A 80 -22.80 9.51 6.16
N GLU A 81 -22.71 8.73 7.24
CA GLU A 81 -23.58 8.85 8.41
C GLU A 81 -23.49 10.24 9.07
N PHE A 82 -22.29 10.81 9.13
CA PHE A 82 -22.07 12.17 9.64
C PHE A 82 -22.72 13.22 8.74
N ILE A 83 -22.52 13.12 7.42
CA ILE A 83 -23.12 14.04 6.44
C ILE A 83 -24.65 13.98 6.50
N ASP A 84 -25.23 12.79 6.62
CA ASP A 84 -26.67 12.61 6.70
C ASP A 84 -27.25 13.14 8.01
N SER A 85 -26.51 12.99 9.12
CA SER A 85 -26.85 13.62 10.40
C SER A 85 -26.86 15.15 10.30
N VAL A 86 -25.91 15.75 9.59
CA VAL A 86 -25.85 17.21 9.35
C VAL A 86 -26.97 17.68 8.41
N LYS A 87 -27.30 16.90 7.38
CA LYS A 87 -28.42 17.19 6.46
C LYS A 87 -29.77 17.13 7.17
N ALA A 88 -29.96 16.17 8.09
CA ALA A 88 -31.16 16.03 8.89
C ALA A 88 -31.38 17.24 9.80
N LEU A 89 -30.31 17.77 10.41
CA LEU A 89 -30.36 18.98 11.25
C LEU A 89 -30.74 20.25 10.47
N LYS A 90 -30.35 20.35 9.19
CA LYS A 90 -30.67 21.51 8.33
C LYS A 90 -32.11 21.54 7.79
N LYS A 91 -32.85 20.42 7.81
CA LYS A 91 -34.23 20.35 7.29
C LYS A 91 -35.32 20.77 8.30
N GLY A 92 -34.96 21.00 9.56
CA GLY A 92 -35.71 21.82 10.53
C GLY A 92 -36.98 21.20 11.16
N SER A 93 -36.93 20.96 12.47
CA SER A 93 -37.89 21.52 13.43
C SER A 93 -37.30 21.49 14.86
N PRO A 94 -37.64 22.46 15.74
CA PRO A 94 -36.97 22.64 17.02
C PRO A 94 -37.56 21.71 18.08
N SER A 95 -36.78 20.74 18.56
CA SER A 95 -37.11 20.00 19.76
C SER A 95 -35.90 19.87 20.67
N LYS A 96 -36.16 20.05 21.95
CA LYS A 96 -35.21 20.23 23.04
C LYS A 96 -34.45 18.93 23.30
N SER A 97 -33.23 18.85 22.78
CA SER A 97 -32.10 18.35 23.56
C SER A 97 -30.84 18.94 22.96
N LYS A 98 -29.95 19.49 23.79
CA LYS A 98 -28.56 19.68 23.40
C LYS A 98 -27.94 18.28 23.30
N ALA A 99 -28.34 17.50 22.29
CA ALA A 99 -27.55 16.36 21.85
C ALA A 99 -26.29 16.96 21.23
N GLN A 100 -25.28 17.12 22.07
CA GLN A 100 -23.95 17.49 21.62
C GLN A 100 -23.51 16.36 20.70
N ILE A 101 -23.51 16.62 19.40
CA ILE A 101 -22.97 15.68 18.42
C ILE A 101 -21.54 15.40 18.91
N PRO A 102 -21.21 14.14 19.26
CA PRO A 102 -19.86 13.84 19.69
C PRO A 102 -18.93 14.32 18.57
N PRO A 103 -17.80 14.98 18.88
CA PRO A 103 -16.81 15.28 17.86
C PRO A 103 -16.51 13.98 17.11
N PRO A 104 -16.30 14.03 15.77
CA PRO A 104 -15.88 12.85 15.05
C PRO A 104 -14.72 12.24 15.82
N ALA A 105 -14.81 10.92 16.08
CA ALA A 105 -13.76 10.22 16.79
C ALA A 105 -12.43 10.59 16.11
N PRO A 106 -11.37 10.93 16.86
CA PRO A 106 -10.09 11.23 16.25
C PRO A 106 -9.75 10.09 15.29
N LEU A 107 -9.38 10.44 14.05
CA LEU A 107 -8.93 9.46 13.08
C LEU A 107 -7.87 8.61 13.77
N ARG A 108 -8.16 7.31 13.95
CA ARG A 108 -7.17 6.43 14.56
C ARG A 108 -5.94 6.49 13.67
N PRO A 109 -4.73 6.61 14.23
CA PRO A 109 -3.53 6.54 13.41
C PRO A 109 -3.60 5.26 12.58
N GLU A 110 -3.36 5.43 11.28
CA GLU A 110 -3.40 4.34 10.33
C GLU A 110 -2.37 3.29 10.75
N ARG A 111 -2.78 2.02 10.78
CA ARG A 111 -1.88 0.93 11.13
C ARG A 111 -1.11 0.53 9.89
N ILE A 112 0.19 0.35 10.03
CA ILE A 112 1.06 -0.11 8.95
C ILE A 112 0.67 -1.56 8.61
N PRO A 113 0.22 -1.85 7.38
CA PRO A 113 -0.05 -3.21 6.94
C PRO A 113 1.22 -4.06 6.87
N THR A 114 1.06 -5.37 7.02
CA THR A 114 2.14 -6.35 6.89
C THR A 114 2.01 -7.09 5.57
N GLY A 115 3.08 -7.11 4.79
CA GLY A 115 3.22 -7.95 3.59
C GLY A 115 4.21 -9.09 3.81
N ILE A 116 4.04 -10.17 3.06
CA ILE A 116 4.97 -11.29 2.97
C ILE A 116 5.62 -11.26 1.58
N GLY A 117 6.95 -11.30 1.52
CA GLY A 117 7.71 -11.46 0.28
C GLY A 117 8.46 -12.78 0.30
N VAL A 118 8.35 -13.59 -0.75
CA VAL A 118 8.91 -14.94 -0.77
C VAL A 118 10.09 -15.05 -1.72
N MET A 119 11.26 -15.35 -1.18
CA MET A 119 12.47 -15.66 -1.94
C MET A 119 12.45 -17.13 -2.30
N ILE A 120 11.85 -17.46 -3.45
CA ILE A 120 11.90 -18.82 -3.97
C ILE A 120 13.30 -19.08 -4.53
N VAL A 121 13.93 -20.18 -4.12
CA VAL A 121 15.23 -20.62 -4.63
C VAL A 121 15.13 -22.01 -5.24
N ASP A 122 15.78 -22.21 -6.38
CA ASP A 122 15.88 -23.50 -7.07
C ASP A 122 17.36 -23.86 -7.23
N PRO A 123 17.95 -24.58 -6.27
CA PRO A 123 19.38 -24.89 -6.29
C PRO A 123 19.78 -25.84 -7.43
N GLU A 124 18.82 -26.53 -8.05
CA GLU A 124 19.09 -27.52 -9.09
C GLU A 124 19.14 -26.88 -10.48
N SER A 125 18.09 -26.16 -10.86
CA SER A 125 18.01 -25.59 -12.22
C SER A 125 18.46 -24.13 -12.29
N HIS A 126 18.41 -23.39 -11.17
CA HIS A 126 18.71 -21.95 -11.13
C HIS A 126 19.59 -21.58 -9.91
N PRO A 127 20.80 -22.17 -9.78
CA PRO A 127 21.63 -21.98 -8.60
C PRO A 127 22.01 -20.50 -8.38
N GLY A 128 21.79 -20.01 -7.16
CA GLY A 128 22.07 -18.62 -6.78
C GLY A 128 21.06 -17.60 -7.33
N CYS A 129 19.96 -18.06 -7.95
CA CYS A 129 18.88 -17.21 -8.41
C CYS A 129 17.69 -17.24 -7.46
N VAL A 130 16.92 -16.15 -7.51
CA VAL A 130 15.58 -16.06 -6.90
C VAL A 130 14.54 -15.79 -7.98
N LEU A 131 13.31 -16.23 -7.74
CA LEU A 131 12.18 -15.89 -8.61
C LEU A 131 11.72 -14.45 -8.36
N VAL A 132 11.66 -13.64 -9.40
CA VAL A 132 11.11 -12.27 -9.36
C VAL A 132 10.14 -12.04 -10.50
N GLY A 133 9.19 -11.16 -10.29
CA GLY A 133 8.22 -10.74 -11.29
C GLY A 133 8.23 -9.23 -11.47
N ARG A 134 7.84 -8.77 -12.66
CA ARG A 134 7.67 -7.34 -12.92
C ARG A 134 6.23 -6.93 -12.68
N ARG A 135 6.01 -6.00 -11.75
CA ARG A 135 4.68 -5.56 -11.33
C ARG A 135 3.99 -4.72 -12.41
N ARG A 136 2.69 -4.91 -12.60
CA ARG A 136 1.81 -4.11 -13.49
C ARG A 136 0.86 -3.17 -12.76
N GLY A 137 0.56 -3.45 -11.48
CA GLY A 137 -0.37 -2.65 -10.68
C GLY A 137 0.08 -1.21 -10.44
N SER A 138 -0.85 -0.35 -10.01
CA SER A 138 -0.61 1.09 -9.75
C SER A 138 0.54 1.39 -8.78
N HIS A 139 0.92 0.41 -7.95
CA HIS A 139 1.99 0.52 -6.96
C HIS A 139 3.21 -0.25 -7.40
N GLY A 140 4.31 0.48 -7.63
CA GLY A 140 5.54 -0.08 -8.17
C GLY A 140 5.43 -0.63 -9.59
N ALA A 141 4.57 -0.07 -10.45
CA ALA A 141 4.47 -0.47 -11.85
C ALA A 141 5.85 -0.48 -12.53
N GLY A 142 6.16 -1.56 -13.26
CA GLY A 142 7.44 -1.77 -13.94
C GLY A 142 8.58 -2.18 -13.02
N LYS A 143 8.39 -2.21 -11.69
CA LYS A 143 9.43 -2.61 -10.73
C LYS A 143 9.45 -4.12 -10.54
N TYR A 144 10.65 -4.65 -10.32
CA TYR A 144 10.87 -6.03 -9.92
C TYR A 144 10.50 -6.26 -8.46
N ALA A 145 9.76 -7.33 -8.19
CA ALA A 145 9.37 -7.74 -6.84
C ALA A 145 9.42 -9.27 -6.71
N LEU A 146 9.46 -9.73 -5.47
CA LEU A 146 9.24 -11.13 -5.13
C LEU A 146 7.74 -11.45 -5.22
N PRO A 147 7.35 -12.73 -5.42
CA PRO A 147 5.99 -13.16 -5.18
C PRO A 147 5.60 -12.97 -3.72
N GLY A 148 4.31 -12.75 -3.48
CA GLY A 148 3.76 -12.52 -2.14
C GLY A 148 2.76 -11.36 -2.07
N GLY A 149 2.11 -11.23 -0.93
CA GLY A 149 1.04 -10.27 -0.73
C GLY A 149 0.76 -9.97 0.74
N HIS A 150 -0.47 -9.58 1.04
CA HIS A 150 -0.85 -9.11 2.37
C HIS A 150 -1.07 -10.27 3.33
N LEU A 151 -0.57 -10.11 4.55
CA LEU A 151 -0.88 -11.04 5.63
C LEU A 151 -2.33 -10.87 6.07
N GLU A 152 -3.12 -11.93 5.97
CA GLU A 152 -4.52 -11.92 6.40
C GLU A 152 -4.67 -12.20 7.90
N LYS A 153 -5.85 -11.89 8.43
CA LYS A 153 -6.17 -12.18 9.83
C LYS A 153 -6.19 -13.68 10.05
N HIS A 154 -5.54 -14.11 11.13
CA HIS A 154 -5.48 -15.51 11.56
C HIS A 154 -4.61 -16.43 10.67
N GLU A 155 -3.82 -15.87 9.75
CA GLU A 155 -2.79 -16.61 9.03
C GLU A 155 -1.43 -16.54 9.72
N SER A 156 -0.65 -17.62 9.61
CA SER A 156 0.79 -17.58 9.86
C SER A 156 1.53 -16.98 8.66
N TRP A 157 2.79 -16.55 8.84
CA TRP A 157 3.58 -16.04 7.70
C TRP A 157 3.77 -17.09 6.60
N ARG A 158 3.92 -18.36 6.98
CA ARG A 158 4.10 -19.48 6.04
C ARG A 158 2.81 -19.84 5.31
N THR A 159 1.69 -19.76 6.00
CA THR A 159 0.36 -19.97 5.41
C THR A 159 0.07 -18.89 4.37
N CYS A 160 0.32 -17.62 4.70
CA CYS A 160 0.22 -16.52 3.75
C CYS A 160 1.16 -16.72 2.54
N ALA A 161 2.43 -17.05 2.78
CA ALA A 161 3.37 -17.34 1.69
C ALA A 161 2.87 -18.48 0.78
N THR A 162 2.40 -19.59 1.35
CA THR A 162 1.89 -20.73 0.56
C THR A 162 0.68 -20.35 -0.28
N ARG A 163 -0.26 -19.58 0.31
CA ARG A 163 -1.43 -19.06 -0.42
C ARG A 163 -1.01 -18.18 -1.59
N GLU A 164 -0.20 -17.16 -1.32
CA GLU A 164 0.25 -16.20 -2.35
C GLU A 164 1.06 -16.89 -3.46
N LEU A 165 1.97 -17.81 -3.10
CA LEU A 165 2.70 -18.59 -4.09
C LEU A 165 1.76 -19.38 -4.99
N LYS A 166 0.72 -20.01 -4.44
CA LYS A 166 -0.26 -20.74 -5.23
C LYS A 166 -1.07 -19.81 -6.13
N GLU A 167 -1.54 -18.68 -5.58
CA GLU A 167 -2.35 -17.68 -6.29
C GLU A 167 -1.60 -17.00 -7.42
N GLU A 168 -0.31 -16.71 -7.25
CA GLU A 168 0.48 -15.91 -8.19
C GLU A 168 1.33 -16.75 -9.16
N THR A 169 1.80 -17.92 -8.72
CA THR A 169 2.81 -18.73 -9.44
C THR A 169 2.37 -20.17 -9.75
N ASP A 170 1.24 -20.63 -9.20
CA ASP A 170 0.80 -22.04 -9.19
C ASP A 170 1.77 -23.02 -8.50
N LEU A 171 2.77 -22.52 -7.77
CA LEU A 171 3.74 -23.34 -7.04
C LEU A 171 3.19 -23.80 -5.70
N GLU A 172 3.47 -25.07 -5.37
CA GLU A 172 3.13 -25.67 -4.07
C GLU A 172 4.42 -25.94 -3.30
N ILE A 173 4.74 -25.04 -2.35
CA ILE A 173 5.91 -25.18 -1.47
C ILE A 173 5.41 -25.46 -0.04
N PRO A 174 5.86 -26.55 0.62
CA PRO A 174 5.44 -26.87 1.98
C PRO A 174 5.84 -25.79 3.00
N GLU A 175 4.93 -25.42 3.90
CA GLU A 175 5.16 -24.40 4.93
C GLU A 175 6.41 -24.69 5.78
N ASP A 176 6.60 -25.96 6.17
CA ASP A 176 7.71 -26.41 7.03
C ASP A 176 9.09 -26.33 6.37
N SER A 177 9.13 -26.20 5.04
CA SER A 177 10.37 -25.95 4.28
C SER A 177 10.81 -24.49 4.30
N MET A 178 9.91 -23.57 4.65
CA MET A 178 10.16 -22.13 4.59
C MET A 178 10.85 -21.61 5.85
N SER A 179 11.81 -20.70 5.68
CA SER A 179 12.52 -20.08 6.81
C SER A 179 12.49 -18.55 6.74
N PHE A 180 12.46 -17.90 7.91
CA PHE A 180 12.57 -16.44 7.99
C PHE A 180 13.97 -15.98 7.57
N VAL A 181 14.01 -14.90 6.78
CA VAL A 181 15.26 -14.29 6.30
C VAL A 181 15.43 -12.89 6.85
N TRP A 182 14.42 -12.05 6.69
CA TRP A 182 14.55 -10.61 6.89
C TRP A 182 13.22 -9.94 7.21
N VAL A 183 13.28 -8.76 7.82
CA VAL A 183 12.15 -7.85 7.96
C VAL A 183 12.57 -6.45 7.54
N ASP A 184 11.75 -5.79 6.74
CA ASP A 184 11.95 -4.41 6.37
C ASP A 184 10.74 -3.54 6.72
N ASN A 185 11.03 -2.32 7.17
CA ASN A 185 10.04 -1.26 7.34
C ASN A 185 10.20 -0.27 6.19
N SER A 186 9.31 -0.38 5.20
CA SER A 186 9.33 0.35 3.94
C SER A 186 8.34 1.52 3.96
N ASP A 187 8.85 2.74 4.14
CA ASP A 187 8.10 3.98 3.92
C ASP A 187 8.24 4.41 2.45
N MET A 188 7.11 4.63 1.78
CA MET A 188 7.00 4.91 0.34
C MET A 188 6.13 6.16 0.12
N PRO A 189 6.63 7.36 0.46
CA PRO A 189 5.84 8.59 0.47
C PRO A 189 5.31 8.98 -0.92
N GLU A 190 6.06 8.69 -1.99
CA GLU A 190 5.61 8.95 -3.37
C GLU A 190 4.40 8.11 -3.77
N GLU A 191 4.24 6.93 -3.15
CA GLU A 191 3.13 6.00 -3.39
C GLU A 191 2.06 6.12 -2.28
N ALA A 192 2.20 7.07 -1.35
CA ALA A 192 1.38 7.22 -0.14
C ALA A 192 1.20 5.89 0.63
N LYS A 193 2.27 5.09 0.71
CA LYS A 193 2.23 3.74 1.26
C LYS A 193 3.30 3.51 2.30
N HIS A 194 2.99 2.67 3.29
CA HIS A 194 3.95 2.19 4.28
C HIS A 194 3.65 0.72 4.57
N TYR A 195 4.65 -0.15 4.43
CA TYR A 195 4.53 -1.57 4.74
C TYR A 195 5.63 -2.03 5.70
N THR A 196 5.27 -2.95 6.59
CA THR A 196 6.26 -3.87 7.17
C THR A 196 6.27 -5.13 6.30
N THR A 197 7.41 -5.48 5.71
CA THR A 197 7.53 -6.66 4.84
C THR A 197 8.37 -7.73 5.54
N ILE A 198 7.80 -8.91 5.72
CA ILE A 198 8.51 -10.10 6.20
C ILE A 198 8.97 -10.92 4.99
N PHE A 199 10.25 -11.28 4.96
CA PHE A 199 10.82 -12.09 3.90
C PHE A 199 11.04 -13.52 4.36
N LEU A 200 10.50 -14.47 3.59
CA LEU A 200 10.71 -15.90 3.77
C LEU A 200 11.54 -16.47 2.63
N LEU A 201 12.44 -17.40 2.95
CA LEU A 201 13.12 -18.26 1.99
C LEU A 201 12.26 -19.51 1.76
N ALA A 202 12.04 -19.85 0.50
CA ALA A 202 11.24 -21.00 0.09
C ALA A 202 12.04 -21.86 -0.91
N PRO A 203 12.63 -23.00 -0.48
CA PRO A 203 13.26 -23.94 -1.39
C PRO A 203 12.22 -24.60 -2.28
N LEU A 204 12.38 -24.49 -3.60
CA LEU A 204 11.50 -25.15 -4.55
C LEU A 204 11.69 -26.68 -4.47
N PRO A 205 10.64 -27.48 -4.27
CA PRO A 205 10.75 -28.94 -4.25
C PRO A 205 11.30 -29.50 -5.57
N GLU A 206 12.12 -30.54 -5.49
CA GLU A 206 12.63 -31.27 -6.67
C GLU A 206 11.46 -31.75 -7.54
N GLY A 207 11.58 -31.56 -8.87
CA GLY A 207 10.55 -31.95 -9.83
C GLY A 207 9.31 -31.05 -9.86
N SER A 208 9.33 -29.89 -9.21
CA SER A 208 8.26 -28.89 -9.32
C SER A 208 8.04 -28.43 -10.77
N SER A 209 6.79 -28.10 -11.10
CA SER A 209 6.49 -27.47 -12.38
C SER A 209 7.07 -26.05 -12.44
N PRO A 210 7.39 -25.53 -13.64
CA PRO A 210 7.79 -24.13 -13.79
C PRO A 210 6.70 -23.17 -13.28
N PRO A 211 7.06 -22.01 -12.71
CA PRO A 211 6.10 -21.02 -12.26
C PRO A 211 5.24 -20.50 -13.43
N GLN A 212 3.95 -20.34 -13.18
CA GLN A 212 2.98 -19.82 -14.15
C GLN A 212 2.55 -18.41 -13.74
N ASN A 213 2.29 -17.53 -14.70
CA ASN A 213 1.76 -16.21 -14.39
C ASN A 213 0.24 -16.28 -14.21
N MET A 214 -0.20 -16.55 -12.98
CA MET A 214 -1.61 -16.77 -12.65
C MET A 214 -2.41 -15.47 -12.57
N GLU A 215 -1.75 -14.34 -12.36
CA GLU A 215 -2.35 -13.02 -12.28
C GLU A 215 -1.74 -12.04 -13.32
N PRO A 216 -1.98 -12.26 -14.63
CA PRO A 216 -1.36 -11.48 -15.70
C PRO A 216 -1.73 -9.99 -15.71
N ASN A 217 -2.76 -9.60 -14.96
CA ASN A 217 -3.13 -8.19 -14.77
C ASN A 217 -2.27 -7.50 -13.71
N LYS A 218 -1.64 -8.26 -12.80
CA LYS A 218 -0.81 -7.75 -11.70
C LYS A 218 0.69 -7.96 -11.93
N CYS A 219 1.08 -8.97 -12.70
CA CYS A 219 2.47 -9.31 -13.00
C CYS A 219 2.68 -9.55 -14.51
N ASP A 220 3.78 -9.07 -15.09
CA ASP A 220 4.14 -9.34 -16.50
C ASP A 220 4.65 -10.78 -16.71
N GLY A 221 5.03 -11.47 -15.65
CA GLY A 221 5.59 -12.81 -15.68
C GLY A 221 6.74 -12.98 -14.69
N TRP A 222 7.15 -14.23 -14.51
CA TRP A 222 8.15 -14.65 -13.54
C TRP A 222 9.48 -15.00 -14.23
N GLU A 223 10.59 -14.53 -13.67
CA GLU A 223 11.92 -14.83 -14.15
C GLU A 223 12.90 -15.14 -13.00
N TRP A 224 13.83 -16.05 -13.26
CA TRP A 224 14.91 -16.38 -12.35
C TRP A 224 16.08 -15.42 -12.57
N ILE A 225 16.38 -14.57 -11.58
CA ILE A 225 17.50 -13.64 -11.64
C ILE A 225 18.51 -13.98 -10.55
N SER A 226 19.80 -13.99 -10.90
CA SER A 226 20.86 -14.22 -9.92
C SER A 226 20.83 -13.14 -8.84
N TRP A 227 21.06 -13.53 -7.58
CA TRP A 227 21.08 -12.58 -6.46
C TRP A 227 22.12 -11.48 -6.66
N ILE A 228 23.27 -11.84 -7.24
CA ILE A 228 24.35 -10.91 -7.58
C ILE A 228 23.90 -9.89 -8.62
N ASP A 229 23.12 -10.29 -9.63
CA ASP A 229 22.64 -9.35 -10.64
C ASP A 229 21.53 -8.45 -10.10
N LEU A 230 20.70 -8.93 -9.18
CA LEU A 230 19.78 -8.07 -8.42
C LEU A 230 20.53 -7.03 -7.57
N GLN A 231 21.63 -7.41 -6.92
CA GLN A 231 22.48 -6.47 -6.19
C GLN A 231 23.11 -5.42 -7.10
N LYS A 232 23.61 -5.83 -8.28
CA LYS A 232 24.11 -4.87 -9.29
C LYS A 232 23.00 -3.93 -9.77
N ARG A 233 21.80 -4.45 -10.00
CA ARG A 233 20.61 -3.66 -10.37
C ARG A 233 20.25 -2.66 -9.28
N ALA A 234 20.29 -3.06 -8.01
CA ALA A 234 20.07 -2.15 -6.89
C ALA A 234 21.07 -0.99 -6.86
N ALA A 235 22.32 -1.24 -7.24
CA ALA A 235 23.35 -0.19 -7.33
C ALA A 235 23.20 0.71 -8.57
N ALA A 236 22.83 0.14 -9.72
CA ALA A 236 22.81 0.85 -11.00
C ALA A 236 21.46 1.53 -11.31
N GLU A 237 20.34 0.87 -11.01
CA GLU A 237 18.98 1.26 -11.35
C GLU A 237 18.03 0.99 -10.17
N PRO A 238 18.21 1.65 -9.00
CA PRO A 238 17.43 1.35 -7.78
C PRO A 238 15.92 1.52 -7.97
N THR A 239 15.49 2.44 -8.83
CA THR A 239 14.07 2.69 -9.14
C THR A 239 13.40 1.55 -9.91
N SER A 240 14.18 0.61 -10.45
CA SER A 240 13.67 -0.60 -11.13
C SER A 240 13.28 -1.72 -10.15
N LEU A 241 13.55 -1.57 -8.86
CA LEU A 241 13.23 -2.55 -7.81
C LEU A 241 12.14 -1.99 -6.90
N PHE A 242 11.23 -2.87 -6.49
CA PHE A 242 10.23 -2.53 -5.50
C PHE A 242 10.92 -2.24 -4.15
N ILE A 243 10.47 -1.22 -3.43
CA ILE A 243 11.21 -0.64 -2.30
C ILE A 243 11.58 -1.68 -1.21
N PRO A 244 10.68 -2.60 -0.80
CA PRO A 244 11.05 -3.67 0.13
C PRO A 244 12.21 -4.54 -0.36
N LEU A 245 12.20 -4.92 -1.65
CA LEU A 245 13.26 -5.73 -2.25
C LEU A 245 14.57 -4.93 -2.36
N LEU A 246 14.51 -3.67 -2.78
CA LEU A 246 15.66 -2.77 -2.81
C LEU A 246 16.30 -2.63 -1.42
N ASN A 247 15.46 -2.44 -0.39
CA ASN A 247 15.92 -2.32 0.99
C ASN A 247 16.60 -3.60 1.47
N CYS A 248 16.03 -4.79 1.22
CA CYS A 248 16.68 -6.06 1.53
C CYS A 248 18.06 -6.13 0.83
N LEU A 249 18.13 -5.94 -0.50
CA LEU A 249 19.37 -6.03 -1.27
C LEU A 249 20.47 -5.07 -0.78
N THR A 250 20.12 -3.88 -0.30
CA THR A 250 21.07 -2.83 0.09
C THR A 250 21.44 -2.84 1.57
N LYS A 251 20.61 -3.44 2.44
CA LYS A 251 20.80 -3.45 3.91
C LYS A 251 21.44 -4.74 4.47
N GLY A 252 21.95 -5.62 3.60
CA GLY A 252 22.70 -6.81 4.01
C GLY A 252 21.89 -8.10 4.16
N CYS A 253 20.67 -8.12 3.61
CA CYS A 253 19.85 -9.32 3.44
C CYS A 253 20.52 -10.26 2.43
N ASP A 254 20.60 -11.56 2.74
CA ASP A 254 21.12 -12.57 1.81
C ASP A 254 20.40 -13.92 2.02
N PRO A 255 19.55 -14.37 1.07
CA PRO A 255 18.85 -15.64 1.17
C PRO A 255 19.78 -16.86 1.11
N PHE A 256 21.02 -16.69 0.63
CA PHE A 256 21.99 -17.77 0.49
C PHE A 256 22.99 -17.83 1.66
N ASN A 257 22.91 -16.88 2.59
CA ASN A 257 23.81 -16.79 3.73
C ASN A 257 23.05 -16.43 5.02
N VAL A 258 22.06 -17.26 5.38
CA VAL A 258 21.29 -17.08 6.62
C VAL A 258 22.08 -17.63 7.82
N PRO A 259 22.47 -16.81 8.81
CA PRO A 259 23.20 -17.28 9.98
C PRO A 259 22.27 -18.13 10.87
N GLY A 260 22.63 -19.40 11.12
CA GLY A 260 21.90 -20.25 12.07
C GLY A 260 20.64 -20.87 11.47
N GLY A 261 20.84 -21.88 10.62
CA GLY A 261 19.76 -22.66 10.03
C GLY A 261 18.74 -23.19 11.05
N LYS A 262 17.48 -23.16 10.63
CA LYS A 262 16.26 -23.63 11.30
C LYS A 262 15.86 -22.81 12.54
N PHE A 263 15.00 -21.83 12.30
CA PHE A 263 14.05 -21.41 13.33
C PHE A 263 13.21 -22.62 13.75
N SER A 264 13.18 -22.90 15.05
CA SER A 264 12.26 -23.87 15.65
C SER A 264 10.83 -23.58 15.18
N SER A 265 10.02 -24.63 14.99
CA SER A 265 8.58 -24.54 14.76
C SER A 265 7.85 -23.67 15.79
N ASP A 266 8.48 -23.44 16.95
CA ASP A 266 7.89 -22.79 18.11
C ASP A 266 8.12 -21.27 18.14
N ALA A 267 8.78 -20.70 17.13
CA ALA A 267 9.08 -19.27 17.07
C ALA A 267 8.11 -18.44 16.20
N LEU A 268 6.98 -19.02 15.77
CA LEU A 268 5.90 -18.33 15.05
C LEU A 268 4.54 -18.65 15.65
#